data_AF-A0A1C5WM97-F1
#
_entry.id   AF-A0A1C5WM97-F1
#
_cell.length_a   1.000
_cell.length_b   1.000
_cell.length_c   1.000
_cell.angle_alpha   90.00
_cell.angle_beta   90.00
_cell.angle_gamma   90.00
#
_symmetry.space_group_name_H-M   'P 1'
#
loop_
_entity.id
_entity.type
_entity.pdbx_description
1 polymer ?
#
loop_
_entity_poly.entity_id
_entity_poly.type
_entity_poly.pdbx_seq_one_letter_code
_entity_poly.pdbx_strand_id
1 'polypeptide(L)'
;MINVIEDIAKIMKYDKSHNVKVVVKPNGITVSLSEGILNDFCDIPIKYDRLDGIYIDNKKQKGVIGICDINIVKDIMEYLENHMNELDELCTQCNWSGRQEDN
;
A
#
# COMPACT_ATOMS: atom_id res chain seq x y z
N MET A 1 -6.88 14.88 9.31
CA MET A 1 -7.39 13.86 8.38
C MET A 1 -6.27 13.54 7.42
N ILE A 2 -5.80 12.30 7.42
CA ILE A 2 -4.68 11.87 6.59
C ILE A 2 -5.11 11.76 5.13
N ASN A 3 -4.18 12.00 4.19
CA ASN A 3 -4.41 11.73 2.78
C ASN A 3 -3.36 10.74 2.27
N VAL A 4 -3.70 9.47 2.40
CA VAL A 4 -2.81 8.34 2.05
C VAL A 4 -2.30 8.43 0.62
N ILE A 5 -3.13 8.90 -0.31
CA ILE A 5 -2.71 9.01 -1.72
C ILE A 5 -1.62 10.08 -1.87
N GLU A 6 -1.82 11.26 -1.29
CA GLU A 6 -0.85 12.36 -1.36
C GLU A 6 0.43 12.05 -0.59
N ASP A 7 0.33 11.42 0.58
CA ASP A 7 1.49 11.13 1.41
C ASP A 7 2.36 10.03 0.80
N ILE A 8 1.74 8.97 0.27
CA ILE A 8 2.46 7.95 -0.51
C ILE A 8 3.08 8.59 -1.76
N ALA A 9 2.38 9.48 -2.47
CA ALA A 9 2.97 10.20 -3.61
C ALA A 9 4.20 11.04 -3.24
N LYS A 10 4.24 11.63 -2.02
CA LYS A 10 5.43 12.35 -1.52
C LYS A 10 6.59 11.39 -1.25
N ILE A 11 6.32 10.22 -0.68
CA ILE A 11 7.32 9.16 -0.46
C ILE A 11 7.90 8.71 -1.80
N MET A 12 7.05 8.54 -2.82
CA MET A 12 7.46 8.15 -4.17
C MET A 12 8.17 9.26 -4.98
N LYS A 13 8.28 10.50 -4.49
CA LYS A 13 8.67 11.68 -5.29
C LYS A 13 9.94 11.51 -6.13
N TYR A 14 10.92 10.77 -5.62
CA TYR A 14 12.22 10.56 -6.29
C TYR A 14 12.35 9.20 -6.95
N ASP A 15 11.40 8.30 -6.72
CA ASP A 15 11.35 7.00 -7.37
C ASP A 15 10.72 7.14 -8.75
N LYS A 16 11.46 6.66 -9.76
CA LYS A 16 11.01 6.65 -11.17
C LYS A 16 10.88 5.24 -11.72
N SER A 17 11.18 4.25 -10.88
CA SER A 17 11.23 2.84 -11.26
C SER A 17 9.87 2.17 -11.04
N HIS A 18 9.10 2.67 -10.08
CA HIS A 18 7.85 2.07 -9.65
C HIS A 18 6.66 2.97 -9.98
N ASN A 19 5.58 2.30 -10.40
CA ASN A 19 4.23 2.80 -10.29
C ASN A 19 3.66 2.42 -8.93
N VAL A 20 2.80 3.28 -8.38
CA VAL A 20 2.12 3.02 -7.11
C VAL A 20 0.62 2.96 -7.28
N LYS A 21 0.00 1.96 -6.65
CA LYS A 21 -1.45 1.83 -6.52
C LYS A 21 -1.82 1.74 -5.06
N VAL A 22 -2.72 2.61 -4.62
CA VAL A 22 -3.26 2.60 -3.26
C VAL A 22 -4.70 2.13 -3.30
N VAL A 23 -5.01 1.10 -2.51
CA VAL A 23 -6.36 0.56 -2.33
C VAL A 23 -6.73 0.66 -0.87
N VAL A 24 -7.80 1.38 -0.57
CA VAL A 24 -8.38 1.47 0.77
C VAL A 24 -9.61 0.56 0.83
N LYS A 25 -9.70 -0.25 1.87
CA LYS A 25 -10.79 -1.19 2.15
C LYS A 25 -11.24 -1.07 3.61
N PRO A 26 -12.43 -1.58 3.98
CA PRO A 26 -12.85 -1.57 5.38
C PRO A 26 -11.93 -2.37 6.31
N ASN A 27 -11.14 -3.33 5.83
CA ASN A 27 -10.22 -4.09 6.68
C ASN A 27 -8.80 -3.54 6.69
N GLY A 28 -8.51 -2.48 5.92
CA GLY A 28 -7.18 -1.88 5.87
C GLY A 28 -6.82 -1.30 4.52
N ILE A 29 -5.53 -1.11 4.30
CA ILE A 29 -4.97 -0.40 3.15
C ILE A 29 -3.91 -1.28 2.49
N THR A 30 -3.88 -1.29 1.18
CA THR A 30 -2.83 -1.93 0.39
C THR A 30 -2.16 -0.90 -0.50
N VAL A 31 -0.86 -0.77 -0.37
CA VAL A 31 0.01 -0.01 -1.27
C VAL A 31 0.79 -1.01 -2.11
N SER A 32 0.50 -1.05 -3.40
CA SER A 32 1.17 -1.91 -4.38
C SER A 32 2.23 -1.11 -5.12
N LEU A 33 3.48 -1.54 -5.04
CA LEU A 33 4.59 -1.05 -5.87
C LEU A 33 4.79 -1.99 -7.05
N SER A 34 4.68 -1.49 -8.27
CA SER A 34 4.92 -2.28 -9.49
C SER A 34 5.98 -1.64 -10.37
N GLU A 35 6.87 -2.44 -10.96
CA GLU A 35 7.90 -1.91 -11.87
C GLU A 35 7.27 -1.30 -13.13
N GLY A 36 7.56 -0.03 -13.41
CA GLY A 36 6.84 0.77 -14.40
C GLY A 36 6.98 0.31 -15.85
N ILE A 37 7.96 -0.54 -16.15
CA ILE A 37 8.22 -1.07 -17.51
C ILE A 37 7.54 -2.42 -17.72
N LEU A 38 7.21 -3.14 -16.64
CA LEU A 38 6.82 -4.54 -16.66
C LEU A 38 5.42 -4.79 -16.09
N ASN A 39 4.48 -3.84 -16.24
CA ASN A 39 3.07 -3.93 -15.84
C ASN A 39 2.62 -5.35 -15.45
N ASP A 40 2.46 -5.58 -14.14
CA ASP A 40 2.01 -6.83 -13.48
C ASP A 40 2.99 -8.01 -13.32
N PHE A 41 4.28 -7.92 -13.70
CA PHE A 41 5.27 -8.97 -13.42
C PHE A 41 5.94 -8.85 -12.04
N CYS A 42 6.12 -7.62 -11.57
CA CYS A 42 6.65 -7.32 -10.24
C CYS A 42 5.61 -6.48 -9.52
N ASP A 43 5.08 -6.98 -8.40
CA ASP A 43 4.13 -6.27 -7.53
C ASP A 43 4.49 -6.58 -6.08
N ILE A 44 4.81 -5.55 -5.30
CA ILE A 44 5.12 -5.64 -3.87
C ILE A 44 3.94 -5.05 -3.10
N PRO A 45 3.00 -5.89 -2.60
CA PRO A 45 1.84 -5.44 -1.85
C PRO A 45 2.20 -5.22 -0.38
N ILE A 46 2.34 -3.95 0.00
CA ILE A 46 2.57 -3.53 1.39
C ILE A 46 1.20 -3.22 2.00
N LYS A 47 0.80 -4.00 2.99
CA LYS A 47 -0.54 -3.97 3.55
C LYS A 47 -0.51 -3.51 5.01
N TYR A 48 -1.39 -2.57 5.33
CA TYR A 48 -1.89 -2.35 6.69
C TYR A 48 -3.21 -3.10 6.81
N ASP A 49 -3.29 -4.02 7.75
CA ASP A 49 -4.51 -4.72 8.14
C ASP A 49 -4.81 -4.41 9.61
N ARG A 50 -6.07 -4.15 9.93
CA ARG A 50 -6.47 -3.79 11.30
C ARG A 50 -6.23 -4.91 12.31
N LEU A 51 -6.27 -6.16 11.88
CA LEU A 51 -6.10 -7.33 12.74
C LEU A 51 -4.67 -7.84 12.71
N ASP A 52 -4.07 -7.89 11.52
CA ASP A 52 -2.76 -8.53 11.30
C ASP A 52 -1.59 -7.52 11.32
N GLY A 53 -1.86 -6.22 11.43
CA GLY A 53 -0.85 -5.17 11.43
C GLY A 53 -0.27 -4.89 10.03
N ILE A 54 1.00 -4.49 9.97
CA ILE A 54 1.66 -4.08 8.73
C ILE A 54 2.57 -5.21 8.22
N TYR A 55 2.35 -5.65 6.99
CA TYR A 55 3.11 -6.74 6.38
C TYR A 55 3.14 -6.65 4.85
N ILE A 56 4.04 -7.43 4.24
CA ILE A 56 4.03 -7.67 2.80
C ILE A 56 3.20 -8.92 2.53
N ASP A 57 2.16 -8.82 1.70
CA ASP A 57 1.31 -9.97 1.36
C ASP A 57 2.03 -10.88 0.37
N ASN A 58 2.90 -11.75 0.88
CA ASN A 58 3.71 -12.69 0.11
C ASN A 58 2.88 -13.63 -0.79
N LYS A 59 1.58 -13.83 -0.50
CA LYS A 59 0.70 -14.63 -1.36
C LYS A 59 0.29 -13.90 -2.64
N LYS A 60 0.26 -12.57 -2.59
CA LYS A 60 -0.06 -11.69 -3.72
C LYS A 60 1.16 -11.07 -4.36
N GLN A 61 2.30 -11.08 -3.69
CA GLN A 61 3.56 -10.61 -4.23
C GLN A 61 3.88 -11.33 -5.53
N LYS A 62 4.25 -10.56 -6.55
CA LYS A 62 4.80 -11.06 -7.81
C LYS A 62 6.23 -10.56 -7.93
N GLY A 63 7.15 -11.43 -8.33
CA GLY A 63 8.57 -11.09 -8.39
C GLY A 63 9.26 -11.09 -7.03
N VAL A 64 10.50 -10.59 -7.02
CA VAL A 64 11.36 -10.53 -5.82
C VAL A 64 11.52 -9.09 -5.39
N ILE A 65 11.61 -8.85 -4.09
CA ILE A 65 11.96 -7.53 -3.55
C ILE A 65 13.48 -7.37 -3.73
N GLY A 66 13.87 -6.51 -4.65
CA GLY A 66 15.26 -6.17 -4.91
C GLY A 66 15.85 -5.29 -3.83
N ILE A 67 17.18 -5.24 -3.77
CA ILE A 67 17.90 -4.35 -2.83
C ILE A 67 17.55 -2.87 -3.05
N CYS A 68 17.22 -2.50 -4.29
CA CYS A 68 16.81 -1.15 -4.67
C CYS A 68 15.44 -0.76 -4.09
N ASP A 69 14.59 -1.74 -3.77
CA ASP A 69 13.21 -1.52 -3.33
C ASP A 69 13.12 -1.39 -1.81
N ILE A 70 14.14 -1.86 -1.08
CA ILE A 70 14.15 -1.93 0.38
C ILE A 70 13.85 -0.56 1.02
N ASN A 71 14.45 0.51 0.50
CA ASN A 71 14.26 1.84 1.08
C ASN A 71 12.82 2.32 0.90
N ILE A 72 12.25 2.19 -0.30
CA ILE A 72 10.89 2.66 -0.54
C ILE A 72 9.85 1.80 0.19
N VAL A 73 10.08 0.48 0.27
CA VAL A 73 9.25 -0.44 1.06
C VAL A 73 9.30 -0.03 2.53
N LYS A 74 10.49 0.23 3.08
CA LYS A 74 10.67 0.67 4.46
C LYS A 74 9.96 2.00 4.73
N ASP A 75 10.14 3.00 3.87
CA ASP A 75 9.53 4.31 4.04
C ASP A 75 7.98 4.23 4.02
N ILE A 76 7.41 3.36 3.18
CA ILE A 76 5.97 3.10 3.16
C ILE A 76 5.53 2.36 4.44
N MET A 77 6.26 1.34 4.87
CA MET A 77 5.94 0.62 6.11
C MET A 77 5.99 1.54 7.34
N GLU A 78 7.02 2.39 7.44
CA GLU A 78 7.17 3.38 8.50
C GLU A 78 6.05 4.42 8.46
N TYR A 79 5.64 4.88 7.27
CA TYR A 79 4.48 5.74 7.11
C TYR A 79 3.20 5.07 7.64
N LEU A 80 2.94 3.82 7.27
CA LEU A 80 1.75 3.10 7.74
C LEU A 80 1.76 2.92 9.26
N GLU A 81 2.93 2.63 9.84
CA GLU A 81 3.11 2.42 11.28
C GLU A 81 2.85 3.70 12.07
N ASN A 82 3.42 4.82 11.60
CA ASN A 82 3.27 6.12 12.27
C ASN A 82 1.84 6.67 12.23
N HIS A 83 0.97 6.15 11.37
CA HIS A 83 -0.39 6.67 11.16
C HIS A 83 -1.50 5.62 11.37
N MET A 84 -1.23 4.51 12.06
CA MET A 84 -2.18 3.40 12.19
C MET A 84 -3.56 3.83 12.72
N ASN A 85 -3.62 4.79 13.65
CA ASN A 85 -4.89 5.27 14.22
C ASN A 85 -5.70 6.05 13.17
N GLU A 86 -5.05 6.94 12.43
CA GLU A 86 -5.68 7.70 11.35
C GLU A 86 -6.12 6.81 10.18
N LEU A 87 -5.36 5.75 9.89
CA LEU A 87 -5.74 4.75 8.90
C LEU A 87 -6.94 3.92 9.37
N ASP A 88 -7.02 3.62 10.67
CA ASP A 88 -8.20 2.98 11.27
C ASP A 88 -9.43 3.88 11.21
N GLU A 89 -9.31 5.18 11.47
CA GLU A 89 -10.43 6.10 11.27
C GLU A 89 -10.86 6.14 9.79
N LEU A 90 -9.90 6.24 8.87
CA LEU A 90 -10.18 6.27 7.42
C LEU A 90 -10.95 5.03 6.94
N CYS A 91 -10.54 3.84 7.40
CA CYS A 91 -11.16 2.59 6.97
C CYS A 91 -12.57 2.39 7.55
N THR A 92 -12.91 3.01 8.69
CA THR A 92 -14.25 2.91 9.34
C THR A 92 -15.23 3.96 8.82
N GLN A 93 -14.75 5.14 8.43
CA GLN A 93 -15.59 6.27 8.03
C GLN A 93 -16.18 6.14 6.62
N CYS A 94 -15.58 5.33 5.74
CA CYS A 94 -16.15 5.08 4.43
C CYS A 94 -17.38 4.16 4.52
N ASN A 95 -18.53 4.60 4.03
CA ASN A 95 -19.66 3.71 3.83
C ASN A 95 -19.38 2.78 2.64
N TRP A 96 -18.85 1.60 2.93
CA TRP A 96 -18.52 0.58 1.92
C TRP A 96 -19.74 -0.20 1.42
N SER A 97 -20.95 0.05 1.96
CA SER A 97 -22.17 -0.64 1.53
C SER A 97 -22.45 -0.36 0.05
N GLY A 98 -22.33 -1.38 -0.80
CA GLY A 98 -22.64 -1.30 -2.23
C GLY A 98 -21.45 -1.45 -3.19
N ARG A 99 -20.21 -1.53 -2.69
CA ARG A 99 -19.05 -1.92 -3.51
C ARG A 99 -18.85 -3.42 -3.38
N GLN A 100 -19.36 -4.21 -4.33
CA GLN A 100 -19.01 -5.63 -4.42
C GLN A 100 -17.49 -5.76 -4.57
N GLU A 101 -16.89 -6.70 -3.85
CA GLU A 101 -15.57 -7.20 -4.24
C GLU A 101 -15.80 -7.95 -5.55
N ASP A 102 -15.29 -7.40 -6.67
CA ASP A 102 -15.21 -8.17 -7.91
C ASP A 102 -14.31 -9.39 -7.62
N ASN A 103 -14.93 -10.57 -7.63
CA ASN A 103 -14.29 -11.88 -7.49
C ASN A 103 -13.43 -12.21 -8.70
#